data_AF-A0AAV9KK10-F1
#
_entry.id   AF-A0AAV9KK10-F1
#
_cell.length_a   1.000
_cell.length_b   1.000
_cell.length_c   1.000
_cell.angle_alpha   90.00
_cell.angle_beta   90.00
_cell.angle_gamma   90.00
#
_symmetry.space_group_name_H-M   'P 1'
#
loop_
_entity.id
_entity.type
_entity.pdbx_description
1 polymer ?
#
loop_
_entity_poly.entity_id
_entity_poly.type
_entity_poly.pdbx_seq_one_letter_code
_entity_poly.pdbx_strand_id
1 'polypeptide(L)'
;MTEMEKDDVPEGSFELDPASLPTYQLGVSASSIDQRAITNLMDSVNSAENWVALVPYQVHEPEFYKFADERSPEKFQIGQYWAIYSDEDALPQNYGKIKKIDLLPEFVLHVAWFYTCPLPKSTIQWHDKTMPIGCGLFKFRNSKLYKYTATNNFSHVVAVEPLKKGVYKIYPRTSNNLEDFEYEIVEIVDVSDNYVDVQFLALVKGFNSVYMTRVEEEEDDKVVKICVSEHLRFSHQIPAFRLTEERGGSSRGFWELDLAGMPLYLLCID
;
A
#
# COMPACT_ATOMS: atom_id res chain seq x y z
N MET A 1 -50.45 35.67 15.49
CA MET A 1 -49.45 36.51 14.82
C MET A 1 -49.24 35.87 13.47
N THR A 2 -49.65 36.54 12.40
CA THR A 2 -49.59 36.03 11.03
C THR A 2 -48.14 36.04 10.57
N GLU A 3 -47.51 34.87 10.49
CA GLU A 3 -46.20 34.73 9.87
C GLU A 3 -46.41 34.62 8.36
N MET A 4 -45.92 35.64 7.65
CA MET A 4 -45.82 35.63 6.20
C MET A 4 -44.64 34.73 5.82
N GLU A 5 -44.92 33.60 5.20
CA GLU A 5 -43.91 32.82 4.49
C GLU A 5 -43.35 33.65 3.32
N LYS A 6 -42.04 33.57 3.09
CA LYS A 6 -41.37 34.23 1.95
C LYS A 6 -41.68 33.46 0.67
N ASP A 7 -41.89 34.19 -0.43
CA ASP A 7 -42.42 33.74 -1.73
C ASP A 7 -41.58 32.69 -2.52
N ASP A 8 -40.63 31.98 -1.92
CA ASP A 8 -39.74 31.02 -2.64
C ASP A 8 -39.46 29.70 -1.86
N VAL A 9 -40.28 29.33 -0.88
CA VAL A 9 -40.11 28.05 -0.15
C VAL A 9 -41.08 26.99 -0.68
N PRO A 10 -40.59 25.83 -1.18
CA PRO A 10 -41.45 24.75 -1.64
C PRO A 10 -42.33 24.18 -0.53
N GLU A 11 -43.61 23.96 -0.83
CA GLU A 11 -44.58 23.37 0.08
C GLU A 11 -44.12 21.95 0.50
N GLY A 12 -43.90 21.73 1.80
CA GLY A 12 -43.35 20.48 2.34
C GLY A 12 -41.89 20.55 2.85
N SER A 13 -41.30 21.75 2.89
CA SER A 13 -39.97 21.96 3.47
C SER A 13 -40.01 21.92 4.99
N PHE A 14 -39.16 21.10 5.61
CA PHE A 14 -38.98 21.08 7.06
C PHE A 14 -37.83 22.01 7.46
N GLU A 15 -38.09 22.92 8.39
CA GLU A 15 -37.06 23.76 8.99
C GLU A 15 -36.23 22.91 9.97
N LEU A 16 -34.94 22.71 9.66
CA LEU A 16 -34.03 21.97 10.52
C LEU A 16 -33.61 22.86 11.70
N ASP A 17 -33.78 22.36 12.93
CA ASP A 17 -33.32 23.03 14.15
C ASP A 17 -31.78 23.13 14.13
N PRO A 18 -31.19 24.36 14.13
CA PRO A 18 -29.75 24.56 14.17
C PRO A 18 -29.06 23.92 15.38
N ALA A 19 -29.80 23.61 16.45
CA ALA A 19 -29.27 22.94 17.64
C ALA A 19 -29.02 21.42 17.47
N SER A 20 -29.46 20.83 16.35
CA SER A 20 -29.27 19.39 16.06
C SER A 20 -28.01 19.07 15.23
N LEU A 21 -27.20 20.08 14.90
CA LEU A 21 -25.93 19.89 14.20
C LEU A 21 -24.80 19.62 15.19
N PRO A 22 -23.97 18.58 14.97
CA PRO A 22 -22.79 18.36 15.80
C PRO A 22 -21.78 19.50 15.59
N THR A 23 -21.34 20.11 16.70
CA THR A 23 -20.45 21.26 16.71
C THR A 23 -19.01 20.81 16.44
N TYR A 24 -18.63 20.67 15.17
CA TYR A 24 -17.22 20.73 14.75
C TYR A 24 -17.02 21.99 13.93
N GLN A 25 -16.46 23.01 14.59
CA GLN A 25 -15.90 24.16 13.92
C GLN A 25 -14.52 23.79 13.38
N LEU A 26 -14.38 23.74 12.06
CA LEU A 26 -13.14 24.08 11.39
C LEU A 26 -13.50 24.67 10.03
N GLY A 27 -13.59 26.00 9.99
CA GLY A 27 -13.47 26.72 8.75
C GLY A 27 -12.02 26.66 8.30
N VAL A 28 -11.73 25.94 7.22
CA VAL A 28 -10.49 26.13 6.45
C VAL A 28 -10.88 26.14 4.97
N SER A 29 -10.79 27.34 4.41
CA SER A 29 -10.75 27.59 2.97
C SER A 29 -9.60 26.81 2.34
N ALA A 30 -9.81 26.28 1.15
CA ALA A 30 -8.78 25.67 0.33
C ALA A 30 -7.65 26.68 0.04
N SER A 31 -6.56 26.62 0.80
CA SER A 31 -5.21 27.01 0.40
C SER A 31 -4.18 26.64 1.47
N SER A 32 -3.10 25.99 1.02
CA SER A 32 -1.85 25.65 1.73
C SER A 32 -1.98 24.85 3.03
N ILE A 33 -1.73 23.54 2.94
CA ILE A 33 -1.34 22.74 4.09
C ILE A 33 0.02 23.27 4.58
N ASP A 34 0.05 23.81 5.81
CA ASP A 34 1.24 24.39 6.43
C ASP A 34 2.25 23.27 6.75
N GLN A 35 3.38 23.24 6.01
CA GLN A 35 4.48 22.29 6.23
C GLN A 35 4.97 22.26 7.67
N ARG A 36 4.80 23.37 8.42
CA ARG A 36 5.16 23.47 9.84
C ARG A 36 4.32 22.55 10.73
N ALA A 37 3.06 22.28 10.37
CA ALA A 37 2.21 21.36 11.14
C ALA A 37 2.69 19.91 11.00
N ILE A 38 3.19 19.53 9.82
CA ILE A 38 3.77 18.20 9.56
C ILE A 38 5.11 18.04 10.27
N THR A 39 5.97 19.07 10.25
CA THR A 39 7.27 19.03 10.96
C THR A 39 7.07 18.90 12.47
N ASN A 40 6.09 19.62 13.04
CA ASN A 40 5.73 19.50 14.45
C ASN A 40 5.20 18.11 14.84
N LEU A 41 4.50 17.42 13.90
CA LEU A 41 4.05 16.04 14.12
C LEU A 41 5.24 15.07 14.18
N MET A 42 6.21 15.22 13.28
CA MET A 42 7.43 14.39 13.24
C MET A 42 8.40 14.68 14.40
N ASP A 43 8.52 15.95 14.82
CA ASP A 43 9.39 16.34 15.93
C ASP A 43 8.87 15.82 17.28
N SER A 44 7.55 15.62 17.42
CA SER A 44 6.96 15.03 18.63
C SER A 44 7.23 13.53 18.78
N VAL A 45 7.71 12.84 17.74
CA VAL A 45 8.01 11.39 17.75
C VAL A 45 9.44 11.10 18.23
N ASN A 46 10.32 12.11 18.27
CA ASN A 46 11.75 11.93 18.58
C ASN A 46 12.15 12.12 20.05
N SER A 47 11.19 12.23 20.97
CA SER A 47 11.50 12.20 22.41
C SER A 47 11.38 10.78 22.95
N ALA A 48 12.53 10.11 23.06
CA ALA A 48 12.66 8.80 23.67
C ALA A 48 12.27 8.86 25.14
N GLU A 49 10.99 8.64 25.47
CA GLU A 49 10.51 8.05 26.73
C GLU A 49 8.98 7.93 26.88
N ASN A 50 8.16 8.11 25.83
CA ASN A 50 6.70 7.98 25.97
C ASN A 50 6.09 6.98 24.97
N TRP A 51 6.29 5.69 25.23
CA TRP A 51 5.49 4.60 24.63
C TRP A 51 4.09 4.54 25.25
N VAL A 52 3.38 5.67 25.28
CA VAL A 52 1.93 5.64 25.53
C VAL A 52 1.32 5.29 24.19
N ALA A 53 0.91 4.02 24.09
CA ALA A 53 0.13 3.42 23.04
C ALA A 53 -0.49 4.44 22.08
N LEU A 54 0.04 4.51 20.85
CA LEU A 54 -0.78 4.93 19.72
C LEU A 54 -2.08 4.13 19.85
N VAL A 55 -3.19 4.84 20.00
CA VAL A 55 -4.53 4.26 19.87
C VAL A 55 -4.47 3.42 18.60
N PRO A 56 -4.75 2.10 18.66
CA PRO A 56 -4.63 1.27 17.48
C PRO A 56 -5.65 1.82 16.50
N TYR A 57 -5.18 2.52 15.47
CA TYR A 57 -5.94 2.67 14.25
C TYR A 57 -6.30 1.24 13.86
N GLN A 58 -7.56 0.87 14.05
CA GLN A 58 -8.05 -0.43 13.67
C GLN A 58 -7.98 -0.46 12.16
N VAL A 59 -6.86 -0.98 11.63
CA VAL A 59 -6.78 -1.38 10.24
C VAL A 59 -7.94 -2.34 10.03
N HIS A 60 -8.94 -1.89 9.29
CA HIS A 60 -10.14 -2.68 9.06
C HIS A 60 -9.71 -4.00 8.41
N GLU A 61 -10.14 -5.12 8.98
CA GLU A 61 -9.85 -6.41 8.36
C GLU A 61 -10.57 -6.48 7.00
N PRO A 62 -9.92 -7.03 5.97
CA PRO A 62 -10.58 -7.28 4.70
C PRO A 62 -11.85 -8.13 4.90
N GLU A 63 -12.91 -7.79 4.16
CA GLU A 63 -14.25 -8.35 4.30
C GLU A 63 -14.39 -9.74 3.66
N PHE A 64 -13.58 -10.06 2.64
CA PHE A 64 -13.77 -11.29 1.83
C PHE A 64 -12.61 -12.29 1.93
N TYR A 65 -11.37 -11.82 2.10
CA TYR A 65 -10.17 -12.65 2.08
C TYR A 65 -9.28 -12.46 3.30
N LYS A 66 -8.80 -13.58 3.88
CA LYS A 66 -7.93 -13.58 5.04
C LYS A 66 -6.46 -13.68 4.64
N PHE A 67 -5.84 -12.54 4.34
CA PHE A 67 -4.41 -12.48 3.98
C PHE A 67 -3.46 -13.01 5.08
N ALA A 68 -3.89 -12.99 6.35
CA ALA A 68 -3.14 -13.59 7.45
C ALA A 68 -2.91 -15.10 7.26
N ASP A 69 -3.86 -15.82 6.65
CA ASP A 69 -3.78 -17.27 6.45
C ASP A 69 -2.69 -17.65 5.44
N GLU A 70 -2.32 -16.75 4.52
CA GLU A 70 -1.20 -16.95 3.59
C GLU A 70 0.17 -16.85 4.26
N ARG A 71 0.20 -16.38 5.51
CA ARG A 71 1.40 -16.23 6.35
C ARG A 71 1.42 -17.25 7.49
N SER A 72 0.62 -18.31 7.40
CA SER A 72 0.65 -19.38 8.40
C SER A 72 1.98 -20.15 8.30
N PRO A 73 2.49 -20.71 9.42
CA PRO A 73 3.75 -21.46 9.43
C PRO A 73 3.86 -22.56 8.35
N GLU A 74 2.74 -23.18 7.99
CA GLU A 74 2.64 -24.27 7.01
C GLU A 74 2.82 -23.80 5.56
N LYS A 75 2.64 -22.51 5.28
CA LYS A 75 2.77 -21.92 3.94
C LYS A 75 4.22 -21.64 3.53
N PHE A 76 5.12 -21.56 4.51
CA PHE A 76 6.54 -21.30 4.26
C PHE A 76 7.27 -22.52 3.72
N GLN A 77 8.07 -22.31 2.68
CA GLN A 77 8.90 -23.35 2.07
C GLN A 77 10.34 -22.87 1.89
N ILE A 78 11.29 -23.78 2.10
CA ILE A 78 12.71 -23.52 1.84
C ILE A 78 12.88 -23.21 0.35
N GLY A 79 13.58 -22.10 0.07
CA GLY A 79 13.82 -21.65 -1.29
C GLY A 79 12.90 -20.53 -1.76
N GLN A 80 11.77 -20.30 -1.08
CA GLN A 80 10.88 -19.17 -1.37
C GLN A 80 11.53 -17.83 -1.07
N TYR A 81 11.05 -16.82 -1.79
CA TYR A 81 11.42 -15.44 -1.62
C TYR A 81 10.19 -14.70 -1.13
N TRP A 82 10.36 -13.83 -0.14
CA TRP A 82 9.27 -13.13 0.51
C TRP A 82 9.56 -11.64 0.61
N ALA A 83 8.49 -10.85 0.43
CA ALA A 83 8.43 -9.47 0.87
C ALA A 83 8.23 -9.43 2.39
N ILE A 84 8.94 -8.53 3.05
CA ILE A 84 9.02 -8.37 4.50
C ILE A 84 8.75 -6.89 4.79
N TYR A 85 7.98 -6.61 5.83
CA TYR A 85 7.68 -5.25 6.25
C TYR A 85 8.95 -4.54 6.75
N SER A 86 9.11 -3.28 6.38
CA SER A 86 10.17 -2.42 6.88
C SER A 86 9.83 -1.90 8.28
N ASP A 87 10.85 -1.78 9.13
CA ASP A 87 10.69 -1.15 10.44
C ASP A 87 10.52 0.38 10.33
N GLU A 88 10.86 0.98 9.18
CA GLU A 88 10.86 2.44 8.96
C GLU A 88 9.47 2.98 8.57
N ASP A 89 8.82 2.36 7.59
CA ASP A 89 7.55 2.83 7.00
C ASP A 89 6.43 1.79 7.05
N ALA A 90 6.69 0.61 7.66
CA ALA A 90 5.77 -0.51 7.70
C ALA A 90 5.29 -1.01 6.33
N LEU A 91 6.02 -0.70 5.24
CA LEU A 91 5.70 -1.16 3.89
C LEU A 91 6.49 -2.43 3.52
N PRO A 92 5.93 -3.33 2.69
CA PRO A 92 6.55 -4.61 2.34
C PRO A 92 7.60 -4.49 1.23
N GLN A 93 8.60 -3.63 1.44
CA GLN A 93 9.63 -3.28 0.44
C GLN A 93 10.97 -4.00 0.65
N ASN A 94 11.10 -4.75 1.74
CA ASN A 94 12.28 -5.55 2.04
C ASN A 94 12.10 -6.97 1.52
N TYR A 95 13.20 -7.62 1.11
CA TYR A 95 13.11 -8.97 0.54
C TYR A 95 14.09 -9.95 1.19
N GLY A 96 13.64 -11.20 1.34
CA GLY A 96 14.46 -12.27 1.91
C GLY A 96 14.17 -13.63 1.29
N LYS A 97 15.17 -14.52 1.30
CA LYS A 97 15.02 -15.92 0.90
C LYS A 97 15.00 -16.82 2.14
N ILE A 98 13.99 -17.68 2.23
CA ILE A 98 13.94 -18.73 3.26
C ILE A 98 15.01 -19.78 2.95
N LYS A 99 15.98 -19.95 3.84
CA LYS A 99 17.09 -20.90 3.69
C LYS A 99 16.92 -22.15 4.54
N LYS A 100 16.24 -22.04 5.66
CA LYS A 100 15.97 -23.13 6.59
C LYS A 100 14.71 -22.81 7.38
N ILE A 101 13.98 -23.85 7.76
CA ILE A 101 12.82 -23.79 8.65
C ILE A 101 13.07 -24.80 9.77
N ASP A 102 13.08 -24.34 11.01
CA ASP A 102 13.03 -25.21 12.19
C ASP A 102 11.58 -25.27 12.66
N LEU A 103 11.05 -26.47 12.91
CA LEU A 103 9.68 -26.66 13.42
C LEU A 103 9.65 -26.95 14.91
N LEU A 104 10.76 -27.46 15.46
CA LEU A 104 10.90 -27.87 16.85
C LEU A 104 12.28 -27.42 17.39
N PRO A 105 12.38 -27.08 18.69
CA PRO A 105 11.30 -27.01 19.68
C PRO A 105 10.33 -25.83 19.45
N GLU A 106 10.75 -24.84 18.68
CA GLU A 106 9.96 -23.67 18.28
C GLU A 106 10.06 -23.47 16.77
N PHE A 107 9.03 -22.87 16.19
CA PHE A 107 9.03 -22.49 14.78
C PHE A 107 10.02 -21.34 14.54
N VAL A 108 11.00 -21.54 13.66
CA VAL A 108 11.98 -20.51 13.29
C VAL A 108 12.26 -20.52 11.79
N LEU A 109 12.02 -19.39 11.14
CA LEU A 109 12.44 -19.13 9.77
C LEU A 109 13.85 -18.54 9.77
N HIS A 110 14.74 -19.09 8.95
CA HIS A 110 16.08 -18.57 8.73
C HIS A 110 16.15 -17.91 7.35
N VAL A 111 16.28 -16.60 7.35
CA VAL A 111 16.17 -15.76 6.16
C VAL A 111 17.52 -15.19 5.78
N ALA A 112 17.90 -15.36 4.52
CA ALA A 112 18.99 -14.60 3.92
C ALA A 112 18.40 -13.33 3.30
N TRP A 113 18.88 -12.17 3.73
CA TRP A 113 18.39 -10.88 3.26
C TRP A 113 18.94 -10.51 1.88
N PHE A 114 18.07 -9.94 1.04
CA PHE A 114 18.49 -9.23 -0.14
C PHE A 114 18.97 -7.82 0.22
N TYR A 115 19.91 -7.33 -0.57
CA TYR A 115 20.38 -5.96 -0.52
C TYR A 115 20.27 -5.37 -1.92
N THR A 116 19.84 -4.11 -1.99
CA THR A 116 19.75 -3.36 -3.23
C THR A 116 21.13 -3.27 -3.90
N CYS A 117 21.16 -3.47 -5.21
CA CYS A 117 22.29 -3.18 -6.05
C CYS A 117 22.25 -1.70 -6.48
N PRO A 118 23.41 -1.09 -6.79
CA PRO A 118 23.42 0.21 -7.45
C PRO A 118 22.63 0.16 -8.76
N LEU A 119 21.80 1.18 -8.99
CA LEU A 119 20.98 1.29 -10.18
C LEU A 119 21.87 1.48 -11.44
N PRO A 120 21.48 0.90 -12.59
CA PRO A 120 22.11 1.23 -13.87
C PRO A 120 22.08 2.73 -14.15
N LYS A 121 23.10 3.26 -14.83
CA LYS A 121 23.20 4.70 -15.17
C LYS A 121 22.03 5.22 -16.03
N SER A 122 21.34 4.33 -16.74
CA SER A 122 20.17 4.65 -17.57
C SER A 122 18.86 4.73 -16.77
N THR A 123 18.89 4.45 -15.46
CA THR A 123 17.70 4.50 -14.61
C THR A 123 17.38 5.94 -14.28
N ILE A 124 16.12 6.33 -14.47
CA ILE A 124 15.63 7.63 -14.00
C ILE A 124 15.54 7.52 -12.48
N GLN A 125 16.39 8.28 -11.79
CA GLN A 125 16.43 8.30 -10.33
C GLN A 125 15.29 9.13 -9.77
N TRP A 126 14.86 8.80 -8.55
CA TRP A 126 14.03 9.67 -7.74
C TRP A 126 14.66 11.07 -7.63
N HIS A 127 13.81 12.09 -7.58
CA HIS A 127 14.25 13.44 -7.18
C HIS A 127 14.76 13.43 -5.73
N ASP A 128 14.08 12.69 -4.85
CA ASP A 128 14.51 12.45 -3.47
C ASP A 128 15.38 11.20 -3.37
N LYS A 129 16.62 11.38 -2.93
CA LYS A 129 17.59 10.28 -2.74
C LYS A 129 17.35 9.44 -1.49
N THR A 130 16.42 9.85 -0.62
CA THR A 130 16.04 9.11 0.58
C THR A 130 14.93 8.08 0.32
N MET A 131 14.28 8.15 -0.86
CA MET A 131 13.19 7.24 -1.20
C MET A 131 13.67 5.77 -1.26
N PRO A 132 13.04 4.86 -0.50
CA PRO A 132 13.43 3.46 -0.51
C PRO A 132 13.22 2.83 -1.88
N ILE A 133 14.15 1.94 -2.24
CA ILE A 133 14.12 1.21 -3.50
C ILE A 133 13.48 -0.16 -3.22
N GLY A 134 12.16 -0.24 -3.35
CA GLY A 134 11.43 -1.50 -3.27
C GLY A 134 11.43 -2.30 -4.58
N CYS A 135 12.01 -1.78 -5.67
CA CYS A 135 12.03 -2.40 -6.98
C CYS A 135 13.43 -2.45 -7.60
N GLY A 136 13.69 -3.43 -8.48
CA GLY A 136 14.91 -3.47 -9.29
C GLY A 136 15.86 -4.61 -8.92
N LEU A 137 17.13 -4.29 -8.76
CA LEU A 137 18.22 -5.29 -8.72
C LEU A 137 18.68 -5.55 -7.29
N PHE A 138 18.71 -6.82 -6.89
CA PHE A 138 19.04 -7.26 -5.55
C PHE A 138 20.11 -8.36 -5.55
N LYS A 139 20.87 -8.45 -4.45
CA LYS A 139 21.85 -9.53 -4.24
C LYS A 139 21.98 -9.91 -2.77
N PHE A 140 22.45 -11.12 -2.51
CA PHE A 140 22.91 -11.49 -1.18
C PHE A 140 24.31 -10.88 -0.96
N ARG A 141 24.48 -10.05 0.08
CA ARG A 141 25.82 -9.50 0.42
C ARG A 141 26.63 -10.45 1.29
N ASN A 142 25.97 -11.26 2.11
CA ASN A 142 26.62 -12.15 3.05
C ASN A 142 25.83 -13.48 3.13
N SER A 143 26.44 -14.47 3.77
CA SER A 143 25.79 -15.74 4.12
C SER A 143 25.08 -15.68 5.49
N LYS A 144 24.90 -14.48 6.06
CA LYS A 144 24.27 -14.33 7.38
C LYS A 144 22.78 -14.67 7.27
N LEU A 145 22.32 -15.51 8.19
CA LEU A 145 20.92 -15.87 8.32
C LEU A 145 20.32 -15.13 9.52
N TYR A 146 19.15 -14.55 9.29
CA TYR A 146 18.36 -13.85 10.29
C TYR A 146 17.21 -14.74 10.71
N LYS A 147 16.92 -14.79 12.01
CA LYS A 147 15.91 -15.70 12.57
C LYS A 147 14.61 -14.94 12.83
N TYR A 148 13.50 -15.52 12.41
CA TYR A 148 12.15 -15.03 12.69
C TYR A 148 11.34 -16.13 13.36
N THR A 149 10.78 -15.82 14.52
CA THR A 149 9.87 -16.70 15.28
C THR A 149 8.40 -16.37 15.02
N ALA A 150 8.13 -15.19 14.46
CA ALA A 150 6.80 -14.73 14.09
C ALA A 150 6.69 -14.55 12.57
N THR A 151 5.49 -14.79 12.03
CA THR A 151 5.23 -14.74 10.59
C THR A 151 4.59 -13.43 10.13
N ASN A 152 4.13 -12.58 11.05
CA ASN A 152 3.51 -11.28 10.76
C ASN A 152 4.49 -10.26 10.15
N ASN A 153 5.81 -10.47 10.30
CA ASN A 153 6.83 -9.68 9.61
C ASN A 153 6.81 -9.87 8.08
N PHE A 154 6.23 -10.96 7.59
CA PHE A 154 6.18 -11.28 6.17
C PHE A 154 4.87 -10.76 5.58
N SER A 155 4.93 -10.34 4.31
CA SER A 155 3.75 -9.88 3.57
C SER A 155 3.28 -10.93 2.59
N HIS A 156 4.08 -11.21 1.54
CA HIS A 156 3.71 -12.14 0.48
C HIS A 156 4.95 -12.78 -0.17
N VAL A 157 4.74 -13.90 -0.85
CA VAL A 157 5.75 -14.54 -1.68
C VAL A 157 6.01 -13.69 -2.92
N VAL A 158 7.28 -13.43 -3.23
CA VAL A 158 7.69 -12.65 -4.40
C VAL A 158 8.28 -13.53 -5.49
N ALA A 159 7.92 -13.22 -6.73
CA ALA A 159 8.58 -13.78 -7.90
C ALA A 159 9.93 -13.07 -8.09
N VAL A 160 11.00 -13.84 -8.27
CA VAL A 160 12.34 -13.32 -8.54
C VAL A 160 12.83 -13.84 -9.88
N GLU A 161 13.39 -12.95 -10.69
CA GLU A 161 14.07 -13.33 -11.92
C GLU A 161 15.59 -13.37 -11.66
N PRO A 162 16.23 -14.54 -11.68
CA PRO A 162 17.67 -14.64 -11.49
C PRO A 162 18.42 -14.12 -12.72
N LEU A 163 19.37 -13.22 -12.49
CA LEU A 163 20.27 -12.67 -13.49
C LEU A 163 21.70 -13.23 -13.31
N LYS A 164 22.61 -12.81 -14.19
CA LYS A 164 24.03 -13.18 -14.13
C LYS A 164 24.68 -12.66 -12.83
N LYS A 165 25.73 -13.35 -12.37
CA LYS A 165 26.55 -12.97 -11.19
C LYS A 165 25.79 -12.94 -9.87
N GLY A 166 24.71 -13.71 -9.73
CA GLY A 166 23.95 -13.81 -8.47
C GLY A 166 23.16 -12.55 -8.13
N VAL A 167 22.84 -11.75 -9.15
CA VAL A 167 21.89 -10.64 -9.07
C VAL A 167 20.49 -11.18 -9.36
N TYR A 168 19.48 -10.64 -8.70
CA TYR A 168 18.08 -11.00 -8.86
C TYR A 168 17.30 -9.75 -9.16
N LYS A 169 16.28 -9.86 -10.00
CA LYS A 169 15.38 -8.78 -10.36
C LYS A 169 14.04 -9.01 -9.68
N ILE A 170 13.52 -7.98 -9.02
CA ILE A 170 12.21 -7.97 -8.37
C ILE A 170 11.44 -6.78 -8.91
N TYR A 171 10.22 -7.02 -9.39
CA TYR A 171 9.30 -5.98 -9.81
C TYR A 171 8.09 -5.97 -8.86
N PRO A 172 7.80 -4.83 -8.22
CA PRO A 172 6.58 -4.65 -7.43
C PRO A 172 5.37 -4.40 -8.31
N ARG A 173 4.19 -4.39 -7.69
CA ARG A 173 2.87 -4.28 -8.34
C ARG A 173 2.10 -3.00 -8.01
N THR A 174 2.72 -1.98 -7.40
CA THR A 174 2.11 -0.65 -7.15
C THR A 174 3.02 0.50 -7.51
N SER A 175 2.45 1.65 -7.89
CA SER A 175 3.17 2.85 -8.36
C SER A 175 3.07 4.06 -7.43
N ASN A 176 3.98 4.99 -7.60
CA ASN A 176 4.09 6.28 -6.93
C ASN A 176 4.19 7.35 -8.00
N ASN A 177 3.59 8.52 -7.76
CA ASN A 177 3.82 9.68 -8.62
C ASN A 177 5.12 10.40 -8.25
N LEU A 178 5.86 10.81 -9.29
CA LEU A 178 7.20 11.40 -9.16
C LEU A 178 7.21 12.88 -8.76
N GLU A 179 6.05 13.53 -8.68
CA GLU A 179 5.98 14.99 -8.47
C GLU A 179 5.46 15.41 -7.08
N ASP A 180 4.62 14.62 -6.40
CA ASP A 180 4.01 15.03 -5.11
C ASP A 180 4.00 13.98 -3.98
N PHE A 181 4.80 12.90 -4.07
CA PHE A 181 4.91 11.85 -3.02
C PHE A 181 3.61 11.11 -2.67
N GLU A 182 2.59 11.21 -3.52
CA GLU A 182 1.34 10.48 -3.38
C GLU A 182 1.45 9.08 -4.03
N TYR A 183 1.08 8.07 -3.26
CA TYR A 183 0.97 6.68 -3.66
C TYR A 183 -0.32 6.51 -4.44
N GLU A 184 -0.23 5.91 -5.61
CA GLU A 184 -1.40 5.50 -6.38
C GLU A 184 -1.43 3.99 -6.52
N ILE A 185 -2.59 3.41 -6.28
CA ILE A 185 -2.76 1.97 -6.43
C ILE A 185 -3.03 1.69 -7.89
N VAL A 186 -2.25 0.78 -8.46
CA VAL A 186 -2.40 0.35 -9.83
C VAL A 186 -2.44 -1.18 -9.92
N GLU A 187 -3.14 -1.69 -10.91
CA GLU A 187 -3.02 -3.06 -11.39
C GLU A 187 -2.00 -3.09 -12.54
N ILE A 188 -1.01 -3.97 -12.47
CA ILE A 188 -0.14 -4.27 -13.61
C ILE A 188 -0.87 -5.25 -14.53
N VAL A 189 -1.20 -4.80 -15.73
CA VAL A 189 -1.93 -5.57 -16.74
C VAL A 189 -0.97 -6.41 -17.59
N ASP A 190 0.14 -5.82 -18.02
CA ASP A 190 1.15 -6.52 -18.82
C ASP A 190 2.58 -5.98 -18.55
N VAL A 191 3.58 -6.83 -18.74
CA VAL A 191 5.00 -6.48 -18.60
C VAL A 191 5.75 -6.91 -19.85
N SER A 192 6.24 -5.93 -20.61
CA SER A 192 7.08 -6.12 -21.78
C SER A 192 8.54 -5.72 -21.49
N ASP A 193 9.44 -5.95 -22.45
CA ASP A 193 10.86 -5.58 -22.32
C ASP A 193 11.08 -4.06 -22.14
N ASN A 194 10.16 -3.23 -22.65
CA ASN A 194 10.32 -1.78 -22.70
C ASN A 194 9.31 -1.03 -21.81
N TYR A 195 8.13 -1.62 -21.58
CA TYR A 195 7.01 -0.96 -20.90
C TYR A 195 6.32 -1.90 -19.91
N VAL A 196 5.79 -1.30 -18.85
CA VAL A 196 4.84 -1.89 -17.91
C VAL A 196 3.51 -1.19 -18.14
N ASP A 197 2.50 -1.97 -18.50
CA ASP A 197 1.15 -1.51 -18.79
C ASP A 197 0.32 -1.58 -17.49
N VAL A 198 -0.23 -0.46 -17.04
CA VAL A 198 -0.91 -0.34 -15.74
C VAL A 198 -2.29 0.28 -15.86
N GLN A 199 -3.19 -0.08 -14.94
CA GLN A 199 -4.50 0.56 -14.75
C GLN A 199 -4.60 1.11 -13.32
N PHE A 200 -5.13 2.31 -13.17
CA PHE A 200 -5.33 2.91 -11.86
C PHE A 200 -6.55 2.32 -11.16
N LEU A 201 -6.43 2.10 -9.87
CA LEU A 201 -7.50 1.58 -9.03
C LEU A 201 -8.08 2.69 -8.14
N ALA A 202 -9.38 2.62 -7.87
CA ALA A 202 -10.08 3.46 -6.89
C ALA A 202 -10.85 2.60 -5.89
N LEU A 203 -10.93 3.10 -4.66
CA LEU A 203 -11.72 2.48 -3.60
C LEU A 203 -13.20 2.51 -3.99
N VAL A 204 -13.86 1.37 -3.88
CA VAL A 204 -15.29 1.24 -4.13
C VAL A 204 -16.04 1.81 -2.93
N LYS A 205 -16.92 2.79 -3.18
CA LYS A 205 -17.73 3.44 -2.14
C LYS A 205 -18.49 2.41 -1.31
N GLY A 206 -18.35 2.50 0.01
CA GLY A 206 -19.01 1.60 0.97
C GLY A 206 -18.18 0.36 1.34
N PHE A 207 -16.97 0.22 0.80
CA PHE A 207 -15.98 -0.77 1.22
C PHE A 207 -14.73 -0.08 1.75
N ASN A 208 -14.00 -0.78 2.62
CA ASN A 208 -12.72 -0.28 3.17
C ASN A 208 -11.49 -0.84 2.44
N SER A 209 -11.65 -1.98 1.76
CA SER A 209 -10.56 -2.77 1.17
C SER A 209 -10.79 -3.15 -0.29
N VAL A 210 -11.93 -2.80 -0.89
CA VAL A 210 -12.30 -3.23 -2.25
C VAL A 210 -12.03 -2.12 -3.25
N TYR A 211 -11.30 -2.45 -4.30
CA TYR A 211 -10.84 -1.55 -5.33
C TYR A 211 -11.27 -2.04 -6.71
N MET A 212 -11.60 -1.09 -7.59
CA MET A 212 -11.93 -1.36 -9.00
C MET A 212 -11.10 -0.45 -9.91
N THR A 213 -10.96 -0.84 -11.18
CA THR A 213 -10.37 0.02 -12.21
C THR A 213 -11.11 1.36 -12.24
N ARG A 214 -10.35 2.46 -12.23
CA ARG A 214 -10.88 3.81 -12.42
C ARG A 214 -11.46 3.89 -13.84
N VAL A 215 -12.75 4.23 -13.93
CA VAL A 215 -13.41 4.52 -15.20
C VAL A 215 -13.49 6.04 -15.29
N GLU A 216 -12.57 6.65 -16.03
CA GLU A 216 -12.67 8.07 -16.36
C GLU A 216 -13.64 8.27 -17.53
N GLU A 217 -14.46 9.32 -17.49
CA GLU A 217 -15.56 9.56 -18.43
C GLU A 217 -15.10 9.86 -19.86
N GLU A 218 -13.79 10.06 -20.10
CA GLU A 218 -13.22 10.35 -21.42
C GLU A 218 -12.10 9.35 -21.82
N GLU A 219 -12.51 8.43 -22.71
CA GLU A 219 -11.77 7.32 -23.35
C GLU A 219 -11.56 6.05 -22.52
N ASP A 220 -12.10 4.95 -23.05
CA ASP A 220 -11.93 3.55 -22.66
C ASP A 220 -10.66 3.24 -21.85
N ASP A 221 -10.87 2.67 -20.67
CA ASP A 221 -9.97 1.70 -20.01
C ASP A 221 -8.47 2.01 -20.21
N LYS A 222 -8.06 3.26 -19.89
CA LYS A 222 -6.74 3.79 -20.22
C LYS A 222 -5.64 3.03 -19.49
N VAL A 223 -5.16 1.98 -20.14
CA VAL A 223 -3.90 1.33 -19.81
C VAL A 223 -2.78 2.34 -20.03
N VAL A 224 -2.14 2.77 -18.95
CA VAL A 224 -1.00 3.69 -18.98
C VAL A 224 0.28 2.90 -19.13
N LYS A 225 1.16 3.34 -20.03
CA LYS A 225 2.45 2.69 -20.28
C LYS A 225 3.55 3.40 -19.52
N ILE A 226 4.16 2.72 -18.56
CA ILE A 226 5.32 3.21 -17.81
C ILE A 226 6.58 2.59 -18.42
N CYS A 227 7.56 3.41 -18.79
CA CYS A 227 8.81 2.89 -19.35
C CYS A 227 9.56 2.08 -18.28
N VAL A 228 10.21 0.97 -18.66
CA VAL A 228 11.04 0.19 -17.72
C VAL A 228 12.21 1.00 -17.15
N SER A 229 12.66 2.06 -17.84
CA SER A 229 13.64 3.01 -17.28
C SER A 229 13.10 3.83 -16.10
N GLU A 230 11.78 3.92 -15.97
CA GLU A 230 11.03 4.57 -14.89
C GLU A 230 10.55 3.55 -13.85
N HIS A 231 11.11 2.35 -13.78
CA HIS A 231 10.68 1.32 -12.82
C HIS A 231 10.73 1.78 -11.36
N LEU A 232 11.51 2.81 -11.03
CA LEU A 232 11.47 3.41 -9.71
C LEU A 232 10.10 3.99 -9.37
N ARG A 233 9.25 4.35 -10.35
CA ARG A 233 7.84 4.69 -10.09
C ARG A 233 7.13 3.59 -9.31
N PHE A 234 7.57 2.34 -9.33
CA PHE A 234 6.96 1.30 -8.51
C PHE A 234 7.60 1.19 -7.13
N SER A 235 6.79 1.24 -6.07
CA SER A 235 7.27 1.11 -4.69
C SER A 235 7.27 -0.33 -4.20
N HIS A 236 6.10 -0.93 -4.00
CA HIS A 236 5.96 -2.25 -3.41
C HIS A 236 4.79 -3.03 -4.04
N GLN A 237 4.51 -4.23 -3.58
CA GLN A 237 3.29 -4.94 -3.98
C GLN A 237 2.38 -5.02 -2.77
N ILE A 238 1.11 -4.67 -2.96
CA ILE A 238 0.06 -4.92 -1.98
C ILE A 238 -0.51 -6.33 -2.27
N PRO A 239 -0.58 -7.24 -1.28
CA PRO A 239 -1.30 -8.49 -1.44
C PRO A 239 -2.75 -8.22 -1.84
N ALA A 240 -3.25 -8.94 -2.83
CA ALA A 240 -4.58 -8.71 -3.40
C ALA A 240 -5.30 -10.02 -3.70
N PHE A 241 -6.61 -10.02 -3.57
CA PHE A 241 -7.50 -11.13 -3.89
C PHE A 241 -8.56 -10.67 -4.89
N ARG A 242 -8.74 -11.43 -5.97
CA ARG A 242 -9.73 -11.08 -6.99
C ARG A 242 -11.09 -11.64 -6.60
N LEU A 243 -12.07 -10.76 -6.42
CA LEU A 243 -13.43 -11.14 -6.09
C LEU A 243 -14.09 -11.84 -7.29
N THR A 244 -14.82 -12.90 -7.00
CA THR A 244 -15.49 -13.77 -7.96
C THR A 244 -16.99 -13.78 -7.73
N GLU A 245 -17.49 -14.54 -6.76
CA GLU A 245 -18.93 -14.74 -6.50
C GLU A 245 -19.33 -14.30 -5.08
N GLU A 246 -18.40 -13.72 -4.32
CA GLU A 246 -18.66 -13.26 -2.96
C GLU A 246 -19.82 -12.23 -2.94
N ARG A 247 -20.68 -12.31 -1.91
CA ARG A 247 -21.93 -11.53 -1.80
C ARG A 247 -22.82 -11.55 -3.06
N GLY A 248 -22.87 -12.68 -3.77
CA GLY A 248 -23.74 -12.85 -4.93
C GLY A 248 -23.20 -12.19 -6.20
N GLY A 249 -21.90 -11.92 -6.26
CA GLY A 249 -21.19 -11.50 -7.48
C GLY A 249 -21.31 -10.02 -7.84
N SER A 250 -21.88 -9.18 -6.96
CA SER A 250 -22.00 -7.74 -7.20
C SER A 250 -20.66 -7.02 -7.34
N SER A 251 -19.60 -7.57 -6.74
CA SER A 251 -18.23 -7.03 -6.80
C SER A 251 -17.31 -7.91 -7.65
N ARG A 252 -17.87 -8.74 -8.53
CA ARG A 252 -17.10 -9.67 -9.36
C ARG A 252 -16.07 -8.91 -10.21
N GLY A 253 -14.84 -9.39 -10.17
CA GLY A 253 -13.73 -8.82 -10.93
C GLY A 253 -12.95 -7.72 -10.20
N PHE A 254 -13.50 -7.18 -9.09
CA PHE A 254 -12.82 -6.20 -8.25
C PHE A 254 -11.71 -6.86 -7.42
N TRP A 255 -10.83 -6.03 -6.88
CA TRP A 255 -9.71 -6.43 -6.04
C TRP A 255 -9.98 -6.10 -4.59
N GLU A 256 -9.92 -7.09 -3.71
CA GLU A 256 -9.73 -6.82 -2.30
C GLU A 256 -8.24 -6.75 -1.97
N LEU A 257 -7.82 -5.72 -1.26
CA LEU A 257 -6.42 -5.47 -0.90
C LEU A 257 -6.15 -5.73 0.58
N ASP A 258 -4.95 -6.20 0.90
CA ASP A 258 -4.45 -6.28 2.27
C ASP A 258 -4.03 -4.90 2.76
N LEU A 259 -4.85 -4.29 3.62
CA LEU A 259 -4.59 -2.96 4.18
C LEU A 259 -3.28 -2.89 4.98
N ALA A 260 -2.76 -4.01 5.48
CA ALA A 260 -1.44 -4.03 6.12
C ALA A 260 -0.30 -3.71 5.15
N GLY A 261 -0.50 -3.88 3.85
CA GLY A 261 0.44 -3.50 2.80
C GLY A 261 0.30 -2.05 2.34
N MET A 262 -0.66 -1.28 2.87
CA MET A 262 -0.98 0.05 2.35
C MET A 262 -0.28 1.18 3.12
N PRO A 263 0.11 2.27 2.43
CA PRO A 263 0.50 3.52 3.08
C PRO A 263 -0.59 4.03 4.02
N LEU A 264 -0.22 4.34 5.28
CA LEU A 264 -1.17 4.70 6.33
C LEU A 264 -2.10 5.87 5.96
N TYR A 265 -1.60 6.86 5.22
CA TYR A 265 -2.43 8.02 4.86
C TYR A 265 -3.53 7.68 3.84
N LEU A 266 -3.39 6.59 3.06
CA LEU A 266 -4.45 6.12 2.17
C LEU A 266 -5.57 5.40 2.93
N LEU A 267 -5.34 5.05 4.19
CA LEU A 267 -6.35 4.47 5.08
C LEU A 267 -7.17 5.53 5.83
N CYS A 268 -6.73 6.80 5.82
CA CYS A 268 -7.32 7.91 6.56
C CYS A 268 -8.24 8.80 5.70
N ILE A 269 -9.00 8.22 4.79
CA ILE A 269 -9.92 8.98 3.94
C ILE A 269 -11.32 8.95 4.58
N ASP A 270 -11.64 10.03 5.30
CA ASP A 270 -13.00 10.37 5.77
C ASP A 270 -13.79 11.15 4.70
#